data_AF-A0A2N7XTY1-F1
#
_entry.id   AF-A0A2N7XTY1-F1
#
_cell.length_a   1.000
_cell.length_b   1.000
_cell.length_c   1.000
_cell.angle_alpha   90.00
_cell.angle_beta   90.00
_cell.angle_gamma   90.00
#
_symmetry.space_group_name_H-M   'P 1'
#
loop_
_entity.id
_entity.type
_entity.pdbx_description
1 polymer ?
#
loop_
_entity_poly.entity_id
_entity_poly.type
_entity_poly.pdbx_seq_one_letter_code
_entity_poly.pdbx_strand_id
1 'polypeptide(L)'
;ARTLQGRPVWQRAIVVAAGPITNFVVAVVILAAFAMAYGVDRTPSIVGGVSPGSTAAAIGLQTGDRITAIDGRTINTFEDVYEYAVLRPGYPV
;
A
#
# COMPACT_ATOMS: atom_id res chain seq x y z
N ALA A 1 -11.75 16.70 -50.53
CA ALA A 1 -11.73 16.54 -49.07
C ALA A 1 -12.98 15.76 -48.65
N ARG A 2 -12.84 14.54 -48.12
CA ARG A 2 -14.00 13.72 -47.70
C ARG A 2 -14.38 14.15 -46.28
N THR A 3 -15.28 15.12 -46.18
CA THR A 3 -15.74 15.66 -44.90
C THR A 3 -16.41 14.55 -44.10
N LEU A 4 -16.07 14.45 -42.81
CA LEU A 4 -16.50 13.38 -41.91
C LEU A 4 -18.03 13.39 -41.64
N GLN A 5 -18.82 14.24 -42.29
CA GLN A 5 -20.22 14.55 -41.96
C GLN A 5 -21.20 13.36 -42.04
N GLY A 6 -20.91 12.29 -42.79
CA GLY A 6 -21.83 11.16 -42.98
C GLY A 6 -21.71 9.98 -42.00
N ARG A 7 -20.79 10.02 -41.03
CA ARG A 7 -20.54 8.90 -40.09
C ARG A 7 -21.22 9.12 -38.73
N PRO A 8 -21.81 8.06 -38.13
CA PRO A 8 -22.57 8.16 -36.89
C PRO A 8 -21.67 8.62 -35.72
N VAL A 9 -22.23 9.46 -34.85
CA VAL A 9 -21.53 10.18 -33.76
C VAL A 9 -20.72 9.26 -32.84
N TRP A 10 -21.16 8.01 -32.64
CA TRP A 10 -20.44 7.04 -31.82
C TRP A 10 -19.06 6.65 -32.39
N GLN A 11 -18.88 6.65 -33.71
CA GLN A 11 -17.57 6.36 -34.34
C GLN A 11 -16.57 7.50 -34.15
N ARG A 12 -17.03 8.74 -34.07
CA ARG A 12 -16.16 9.90 -33.79
C ARG A 12 -15.82 10.00 -32.31
N ALA A 13 -16.76 9.63 -31.43
CA ALA A 13 -16.54 9.59 -29.99
C ALA A 13 -15.40 8.63 -29.61
N ILE A 14 -15.28 7.46 -30.24
CA ILE A 14 -14.19 6.50 -29.97
C ILE A 14 -12.82 7.09 -30.34
N VAL A 15 -12.73 7.81 -31.47
CA VAL A 15 -11.47 8.44 -31.91
C VAL A 15 -11.07 9.61 -31.00
N VAL A 16 -12.04 10.39 -30.52
CA VAL A 16 -11.77 11.51 -29.58
C VAL A 16 -11.46 10.99 -28.17
N ALA A 17 -12.10 9.90 -27.74
CA ALA A 17 -11.85 9.26 -26.44
C ALA A 17 -10.49 8.55 -26.38
N ALA A 18 -9.88 8.25 -27.53
CA ALA A 18 -8.55 7.65 -27.59
C ALA A 18 -7.49 8.52 -26.88
N GLY A 19 -7.62 9.85 -26.90
CA GLY A 19 -6.72 10.77 -26.19
C GLY A 19 -6.78 10.58 -24.67
N PRO A 20 -7.93 10.81 -24.01
CA PRO A 20 -8.08 10.61 -22.58
C PRO A 20 -7.73 9.20 -22.11
N ILE A 21 -8.18 8.16 -22.83
CA ILE A 21 -7.90 6.76 -22.44
C ILE A 21 -6.40 6.47 -22.49
N THR A 22 -5.69 6.94 -23.52
CA THR A 22 -4.23 6.75 -23.62
C THR A 22 -3.52 7.40 -22.44
N ASN A 23 -3.93 8.60 -22.02
CA ASN A 23 -3.35 9.25 -20.85
C ASN A 23 -3.53 8.43 -19.57
N PHE A 24 -4.72 7.87 -19.34
CA PHE A 24 -4.98 6.99 -18.20
C PHE A 24 -4.13 5.70 -18.26
N VAL A 25 -4.05 5.07 -19.43
CA VAL A 25 -3.24 3.84 -19.60
C VAL A 25 -1.77 4.14 -19.33
N VAL A 26 -1.22 5.22 -19.90
CA VAL A 26 0.17 5.64 -19.66
C VAL A 26 0.39 5.93 -18.18
N ALA A 27 -0.52 6.64 -17.51
CA ALA A 27 -0.41 6.92 -16.08
C ALA A 27 -0.37 5.63 -15.23
N VAL A 28 -1.26 4.67 -15.51
CA VAL A 28 -1.28 3.37 -14.80
C VAL A 28 0.02 2.60 -15.04
N VAL A 29 0.51 2.57 -16.27
CA VAL A 29 1.76 1.88 -16.61
C VAL A 29 2.96 2.53 -15.92
N ILE A 30 3.05 3.86 -15.91
CA ILE A 30 4.13 4.58 -15.21
C ILE A 30 4.06 4.28 -13.71
N LEU A 31 2.90 4.42 -13.07
CA LEU A 31 2.73 4.12 -11.65
C LEU A 31 3.09 2.68 -11.31
N ALA A 32 2.61 1.71 -12.10
CA ALA A 32 2.93 0.29 -11.90
C ALA A 32 4.42 0.00 -12.06
N ALA A 33 5.06 0.59 -13.09
CA ALA A 33 6.49 0.44 -13.32
C ALA A 33 7.31 1.02 -12.16
N PHE A 34 6.95 2.20 -11.67
CA PHE A 34 7.59 2.80 -10.48
C PHE A 34 7.39 1.92 -9.24
N ALA A 35 6.18 1.44 -8.97
CA ALA A 35 5.91 0.57 -7.83
C ALA A 35 6.67 -0.76 -7.90
N MET A 36 6.85 -1.33 -9.10
CA MET A 36 7.66 -2.55 -9.29
C MET A 36 9.16 -2.29 -9.17
N ALA A 37 9.65 -1.15 -9.69
CA ALA A 37 11.08 -0.83 -9.72
C ALA A 37 11.61 -0.36 -8.35
N TYR A 38 10.84 0.43 -7.63
CA TYR A 38 11.23 1.00 -6.33
C TYR A 38 10.60 0.28 -5.14
N GLY A 39 9.65 -0.63 -5.38
CA GLY A 39 8.92 -1.31 -4.33
C GLY A 39 7.96 -0.37 -3.59
N VAL A 40 7.49 -0.83 -2.44
CA VAL A 40 6.72 -0.03 -1.49
C VAL A 40 7.60 0.11 -0.26
N ASP A 41 7.92 1.34 0.13
CA ASP A 41 8.61 1.61 1.39
C ASP A 41 7.75 1.10 2.54
N ARG A 42 8.24 0.06 3.20
CA ARG A 42 7.56 -0.58 4.31
C ARG A 42 8.32 -0.22 5.58
N THR A 43 7.65 0.41 6.54
CA THR A 43 8.29 0.69 7.82
C THR A 43 8.59 -0.66 8.50
N PRO A 44 9.87 -0.97 8.76
CA PRO A 44 10.21 -2.25 9.36
C PRO A 44 9.60 -2.35 10.76
N SER A 45 9.20 -3.55 11.17
CA SER A 45 8.62 -3.85 12.49
C SER A 45 9.68 -3.83 13.62
N ILE A 46 10.42 -2.73 13.72
CA ILE A 46 11.46 -2.50 14.73
C ILE A 46 10.87 -1.75 15.92
N VAL A 47 11.16 -2.22 17.12
CA VAL A 47 10.74 -1.59 18.37
C VAL A 47 11.50 -0.26 18.53
N GLY A 48 10.77 0.86 18.40
CA GLY A 48 11.34 2.21 18.54
C GLY A 48 11.52 2.68 19.98
N GLY A 49 10.87 2.02 20.94
CA GLY A 49 10.97 2.33 22.36
C GLY A 49 10.04 1.47 23.20
N VAL A 50 10.45 1.18 24.43
CA VAL A 50 9.66 0.40 25.39
C VAL A 50 9.39 1.26 26.62
N SER A 51 8.11 1.41 26.96
CA SER A 51 7.72 2.19 28.14
C SER A 51 8.11 1.45 29.43
N PRO A 52 8.76 2.11 30.41
CA PRO A 52 9.05 1.51 31.70
C PRO A 52 7.78 1.02 32.41
N GLY A 53 7.79 -0.22 32.90
CA GLY A 53 6.63 -0.84 33.57
C GLY A 53 5.54 -1.37 32.63
N SER A 54 5.75 -1.35 31.31
CA SER A 54 4.86 -2.00 30.33
C SER A 54 5.01 -3.52 30.34
N THR A 55 4.00 -4.23 29.82
CA THR A 55 4.07 -5.68 29.56
C THR A 55 5.27 -6.01 28.66
N ALA A 56 5.55 -5.18 27.65
CA ALA A 56 6.71 -5.29 26.78
C ALA A 56 8.04 -5.23 27.56
N ALA A 57 8.16 -4.34 28.55
CA ALA A 57 9.33 -4.30 29.43
C ALA A 57 9.43 -5.56 30.31
N ALA A 58 8.29 -6.06 30.81
CA ALA A 58 8.23 -7.24 31.67
C ALA A 58 8.66 -8.53 30.95
N ILE A 59 8.40 -8.63 29.65
CA ILE A 59 8.86 -9.76 28.80
C ILE A 59 10.29 -9.55 28.25
N GLY A 60 10.96 -8.46 28.62
CA GLY A 60 12.34 -8.18 28.23
C GLY A 60 12.52 -7.65 26.81
N LEU A 61 11.46 -7.13 26.18
CA LEU A 61 11.55 -6.51 24.86
C LEU A 61 12.45 -5.26 24.93
N GLN A 62 13.31 -5.08 23.93
CA GLN A 62 14.25 -3.97 23.87
C GLN A 62 14.08 -3.13 22.60
N THR A 63 14.47 -1.87 22.70
CA THR A 63 14.57 -0.99 21.52
C THR A 63 15.55 -1.59 20.52
N GLY A 64 15.14 -1.70 19.27
CA GLY A 64 15.92 -2.35 18.21
C GLY A 64 15.52 -3.79 17.91
N ASP A 65 14.70 -4.43 18.76
CA ASP A 65 14.16 -5.75 18.46
C ASP A 65 13.26 -5.72 17.22
N ARG A 66 13.29 -6.80 16.43
CA ARG A 66 12.42 -6.98 15.27
C ARG A 66 11.30 -7.95 15.61
N ILE A 67 10.06 -7.49 15.48
CA ILE A 67 8.87 -8.32 15.62
C ILE A 67 8.66 -9.09 14.32
N THR A 68 8.87 -10.40 14.36
CA THR A 68 8.68 -11.30 13.20
C THR A 68 7.34 -12.01 13.21
N ALA A 69 6.73 -12.18 14.38
CA ALA A 69 5.40 -12.77 14.54
C ALA A 69 4.72 -12.31 15.85
N ILE A 70 3.39 -12.26 15.85
CA ILE A 70 2.56 -12.07 17.04
C ILE A 70 1.47 -13.15 17.03
N ASP A 71 1.34 -13.95 18.09
CA ASP A 71 0.36 -15.04 18.23
C ASP A 71 0.27 -15.97 17.01
N GLY A 72 1.43 -16.31 16.43
CA GLY A 72 1.53 -17.19 15.25
C GLY A 72 1.21 -16.52 13.91
N ARG A 73 0.87 -15.21 13.89
CA ARG A 73 0.75 -14.43 12.65
C ARG A 73 2.07 -13.78 12.30
N THR A 74 2.53 -13.98 11.07
CA THR A 74 3.72 -13.33 10.53
C THR A 74 3.52 -11.82 10.45
N ILE A 75 4.50 -11.07 10.94
CA ILE A 75 4.54 -9.61 10.89
C ILE A 75 5.73 -9.23 10.01
N ASN A 76 5.47 -8.48 8.95
CA ASN A 76 6.51 -8.00 8.03
C ASN A 76 6.74 -6.50 8.17
N THR A 77 5.73 -5.75 8.62
CA THR A 77 5.79 -4.29 8.74
C THR A 77 5.20 -3.80 10.05
N PHE A 78 5.47 -2.53 10.36
CA PHE A 78 4.87 -1.88 11.51
C PHE A 78 3.34 -1.76 11.38
N GLU A 79 2.83 -1.56 10.17
CA GLU A 79 1.38 -1.54 9.90
C GLU A 79 0.71 -2.86 10.28
N ASP A 80 1.35 -4.01 10.05
CA ASP A 80 0.81 -5.31 10.44
C ASP A 80 0.63 -5.40 11.98
N VAL A 81 1.55 -4.79 12.74
CA VAL A 81 1.46 -4.71 14.22
C VAL A 81 0.31 -3.80 14.64
N TYR A 82 0.17 -2.65 13.99
CA TYR A 82 -0.91 -1.70 14.28
C TYR A 82 -2.29 -2.30 13.96
N GLU A 83 -2.44 -2.92 12.79
CA GLU A 83 -3.67 -3.59 12.39
C GLU A 83 -4.04 -4.70 13.39
N TYR A 84 -3.06 -5.49 13.81
CA TYR A 84 -3.25 -6.52 14.83
C TYR A 84 -3.76 -5.96 16.16
N ALA A 85 -3.17 -4.86 16.64
CA ALA A 85 -3.55 -4.22 17.90
C ALA A 85 -4.94 -3.58 17.85
N VAL A 86 -5.28 -2.90 16.74
CA VAL A 86 -6.57 -2.21 16.58
C VAL A 86 -7.73 -3.19 16.45
N LEU A 87 -7.53 -4.33 15.79
CA LEU A 87 -8.56 -5.35 15.64
C LEU A 87 -8.83 -6.14 16.95
N ARG A 88 -7.98 -5.97 17.98
CA ARG A 88 -8.09 -6.66 19.28
C ARG A 88 -8.02 -5.66 20.45
N PRO A 89 -8.94 -4.69 20.53
CA PRO A 89 -8.91 -3.70 21.61
C PRO A 89 -9.11 -4.41 22.96
N GLY A 90 -8.12 -4.33 23.83
CA GLY A 90 -8.15 -4.89 25.19
C GLY A 90 -7.33 -6.16 25.42
N TYR A 91 -6.72 -6.75 24.40
CA TYR A 91 -5.71 -7.80 24.58
C TYR A 91 -4.32 -7.17 24.72
N PRO A 92 -3.52 -7.56 25.74
CA PRO A 92 -2.14 -7.10 25.84
C PRO A 92 -1.34 -7.70 24.66
N VAL A 93 -0.74 -6.81 23.86
CA VAL A 93 0.22 -7.13 22.80
C VAL A 93 1.63 -6.71 23.21
#